data_AF-A0A1S3Z6A9-F1
#
_entry.id   AF-A0A1S3Z6A9-F1
#
_cell.length_a   1.000
_cell.length_b   1.000
_cell.length_c   1.000
_cell.angle_alpha   90.00
_cell.angle_beta   90.00
_cell.angle_gamma   90.00
#
_symmetry.space_group_name_H-M   'P 1'
#
loop_
_entity.id
_entity.type
_entity.pdbx_description
1 polymer ?
#
loop_
_entity_poly.entity_id
_entity_poly.type
_entity_poly.pdbx_seq_one_letter_code
_entity_poly.pdbx_strand_id
1 'polypeptide(L)'
;MEECKVPTLTEYPSEEYIFESRVTQRMELLVLNTLEWRMGCITPFYFINYFVSRFCKNDSRKCVISSTVEIIFGALRDIKLMSVRPSVLAAAATLLVLNKSLTMEALEVEINVLHLNGILQIDDVFSCYNQMLYLNKEICKSHKCLVSPQLSPNQLLRNW
;
A
#
# COMPACT_ATOMS: atom_id res chain seq x y z
N MET A 1 5.94 1.47 -16.19
CA MET A 1 5.62 2.56 -17.13
C MET A 1 4.27 3.14 -16.73
N GLU A 2 4.24 3.96 -15.68
CA GLU A 2 2.98 4.47 -15.11
C GLU A 2 2.86 6.00 -15.21
N GLU A 3 3.98 6.68 -15.47
CA GLU A 3 4.06 8.14 -15.47
C GLU A 3 3.88 8.71 -16.88
N CYS A 4 3.09 9.78 -17.01
CA CYS A 4 2.95 10.51 -18.28
C CYS A 4 4.22 11.28 -18.66
N LYS A 5 5.02 11.66 -17.67
CA LYS A 5 6.30 12.34 -17.84
C LYS A 5 7.32 11.62 -16.96
N VAL A 6 8.19 10.85 -17.60
CA VAL A 6 9.25 10.09 -16.92
C VAL A 6 10.38 11.05 -16.55
N PRO A 7 10.80 11.11 -15.28
CA PRO A 7 11.96 11.89 -14.85
C PRO A 7 13.24 11.45 -15.55
N THR A 8 14.15 12.39 -15.77
CA THR A 8 15.48 12.04 -16.27
C THR A 8 16.32 11.35 -15.18
N LEU A 9 17.35 10.60 -15.56
CA LEU A 9 18.25 9.95 -14.59
C LEU A 9 18.91 10.95 -13.63
N THR A 10 19.09 12.20 -14.06
CA THR A 10 19.62 13.30 -13.24
C THR A 10 18.61 13.87 -12.25
N GLU A 11 17.31 13.66 -12.47
CA GLU A 11 16.23 14.10 -11.58
C GLU A 11 15.92 13.07 -10.49
N TYR A 12 16.46 11.85 -10.57
CA TYR A 12 16.27 10.82 -9.56
C TYR A 12 17.07 11.17 -8.28
N PRO A 13 16.42 11.23 -7.10
CA PRO A 13 17.10 11.56 -5.86
C PRO A 13 18.11 10.46 -5.48
N SER A 14 19.37 10.86 -5.29
CA SER A 14 20.44 9.99 -4.80
C SER A 14 20.47 10.06 -3.28
N GLU A 15 19.81 9.12 -2.59
CA GLU A 15 19.70 9.18 -1.13
C GLU A 15 20.96 8.76 -0.35
N GLU A 16 22.05 8.33 -1.01
CA GLU A 16 23.38 8.18 -0.38
C GLU A 16 24.45 7.66 -1.38
N TYR A 17 24.00 6.97 -2.44
CA TYR A 17 24.86 6.36 -3.45
C TYR A 17 24.64 6.99 -4.83
N ILE A 18 25.67 7.69 -5.32
CA ILE A 18 25.68 8.26 -6.68
C ILE A 18 26.07 7.14 -7.65
N PHE A 19 25.08 6.53 -8.29
CA PHE A 19 25.33 5.68 -9.45
C PHE A 19 25.55 6.57 -10.67
N GLU A 20 26.66 6.34 -11.40
CA GLU A 20 26.83 6.94 -12.71
C GLU A 20 25.64 6.57 -13.60
N SER A 21 25.13 7.51 -14.41
CA SER A 21 23.98 7.27 -15.29
C SER A 21 24.17 6.05 -16.19
N ARG A 22 25.42 5.74 -16.58
CA ARG A 22 25.79 4.55 -17.34
C ARG A 22 25.52 3.25 -16.59
N VAL A 23 25.72 3.22 -15.26
CA VAL A 23 25.44 2.06 -14.42
C VAL A 23 23.94 1.85 -14.30
N THR A 24 23.17 2.93 -14.06
CA THR A 24 21.71 2.87 -14.00
C THR A 24 21.11 2.37 -15.32
N GLN A 25 21.58 2.88 -16.46
CA GLN A 25 21.12 2.44 -17.78
C GLN A 25 21.46 0.97 -18.06
N ARG A 26 22.65 0.50 -17.66
CA ARG A 26 23.03 -0.92 -17.76
C ARG A 26 22.12 -1.81 -16.93
N MET A 27 21.81 -1.37 -15.70
CA MET A 27 20.92 -2.12 -14.81
C MET A 27 19.48 -2.13 -15.34
N GLU A 28 19.00 -1.01 -15.87
CA GLU A 28 17.69 -0.91 -16.52
C GLU A 28 17.57 -1.93 -17.65
N LEU A 29 18.51 -1.94 -18.60
CA LEU A 29 18.52 -2.92 -19.69
C LEU A 29 18.64 -4.37 -19.20
N LEU A 30 19.43 -4.62 -18.14
CA LEU A 30 19.53 -5.95 -17.55
C LEU A 30 18.18 -6.42 -17.00
N VAL A 31 17.49 -5.59 -16.23
CA VAL A 31 16.17 -5.90 -15.67
C VAL A 31 15.14 -6.09 -16.78
N LEU A 32 15.08 -5.17 -17.75
CA LEU A 32 14.16 -5.25 -18.87
C LEU A 32 14.35 -6.55 -19.67
N ASN A 33 15.59 -6.90 -20.01
CA ASN A 33 15.89 -8.13 -20.74
C ASN A 33 15.57 -9.38 -19.90
N THR A 34 15.90 -9.38 -18.61
CA THR A 34 15.61 -10.51 -17.70
C THR A 34 14.12 -10.75 -17.56
N LEU A 35 13.32 -9.69 -17.56
CA LEU A 35 11.86 -9.75 -17.53
C LEU A 35 11.25 -9.93 -18.93
N GLU A 36 12.05 -10.14 -19.97
CA GLU A 36 11.61 -10.26 -21.37
C GLU A 36 10.74 -9.08 -21.81
N TRP A 37 11.05 -7.88 -21.31
CA TRP A 37 10.30 -6.64 -21.53
C TRP A 37 8.85 -6.68 -21.04
N ARG A 38 8.47 -7.67 -20.22
CA ARG A 38 7.12 -7.84 -19.66
C ARG A 38 6.91 -6.96 -18.44
N MET A 39 6.94 -5.64 -18.65
CA MET A 39 6.81 -4.62 -17.60
C MET A 39 5.35 -4.30 -17.21
N GLY A 40 4.38 -4.91 -17.88
CA GLY A 40 2.94 -4.75 -17.63
C GLY A 40 2.46 -5.55 -16.41
N CYS A 41 3.06 -5.28 -15.25
CA CYS A 41 2.66 -5.92 -13.99
C CYS A 41 1.36 -5.32 -13.47
N ILE A 42 0.35 -6.15 -13.22
CA ILE A 42 -0.87 -5.71 -12.55
C ILE A 42 -0.53 -5.44 -11.08
N THR A 43 -0.75 -4.21 -10.62
CA THR A 43 -0.55 -3.80 -9.23
C THR A 43 -1.88 -3.69 -8.50
N PRO A 44 -1.90 -3.70 -7.15
CA PRO A 44 -3.13 -3.50 -6.39
C PRO A 44 -3.84 -2.18 -6.73
N PHE A 45 -3.07 -1.15 -7.10
CA PHE A 45 -3.56 0.19 -7.46
C PHE A 45 -4.54 0.16 -8.64
N TYR A 46 -4.37 -0.78 -9.57
CA TYR A 46 -5.27 -0.97 -10.70
C TYR A 46 -6.73 -1.21 -10.28
N PHE A 47 -6.95 -1.87 -9.15
CA PHE A 47 -8.29 -2.27 -8.70
C PHE A 47 -8.95 -1.27 -7.73
N ILE A 48 -8.23 -0.26 -7.25
CA ILE A 48 -8.73 0.63 -6.19
C ILE A 48 -10.04 1.32 -6.62
N ASN A 49 -10.05 1.93 -7.81
CA ASN A 49 -11.24 2.64 -8.29
C ASN A 49 -12.46 1.72 -8.40
N TYR A 50 -12.26 0.47 -8.83
CA TYR A 50 -13.32 -0.52 -8.89
C TYR A 50 -13.88 -0.81 -7.49
N PHE A 51 -13.04 -1.19 -6.53
CA PHE A 51 -13.51 -1.55 -5.19
C PHE A 51 -14.08 -0.36 -4.42
N VAL A 52 -13.49 0.83 -4.55
CA VAL A 52 -14.04 2.05 -3.97
C VAL A 52 -15.43 2.35 -4.55
N SER A 53 -15.62 2.23 -5.86
CA SER A 53 -16.94 2.45 -6.48
C SER A 53 -18.03 1.49 -5.99
N ARG A 54 -17.63 0.32 -5.46
CA ARG A 54 -18.54 -0.72 -5.02
C ARG A 54 -18.83 -0.67 -3.52
N PHE A 55 -17.80 -0.46 -2.70
CA PHE A 55 -17.91 -0.50 -1.24
C PHE A 55 -18.21 0.87 -0.63
N CYS A 56 -17.74 1.97 -1.24
CA CYS A 56 -17.92 3.32 -0.72
C CYS A 56 -19.25 3.91 -1.21
N LYS A 57 -20.24 3.97 -0.30
CA LYS A 57 -21.62 4.43 -0.60
C LYS A 57 -21.82 5.95 -0.44
N ASN A 58 -20.80 6.69 -0.02
CA ASN A 58 -20.85 8.12 0.27
C ASN A 58 -19.87 8.92 -0.61
N ASP A 59 -19.92 10.24 -0.54
CA ASP A 59 -19.12 11.13 -1.39
C ASP A 59 -17.63 11.24 -0.98
N SER A 60 -17.17 10.44 -0.02
CA SER A 60 -15.78 10.48 0.48
C SER A 60 -14.80 9.63 -0.36
N ARG A 61 -15.18 9.21 -1.57
CA ARG A 61 -14.39 8.32 -2.44
C ARG A 61 -12.92 8.73 -2.60
N LYS A 62 -12.63 10.03 -2.76
CA LYS A 62 -11.24 10.52 -2.87
C LYS A 62 -10.41 10.24 -1.61
N CYS A 63 -11.00 10.46 -0.44
CA CYS A 63 -10.36 10.16 0.84
C CYS A 63 -10.12 8.66 0.98
N VAL A 64 -11.13 7.84 0.64
CA VAL A 64 -11.01 6.38 0.67
C VAL A 64 -9.92 5.87 -0.27
N ILE A 65 -9.81 6.42 -1.49
CA ILE A 65 -8.72 6.09 -2.43
C ILE A 65 -7.36 6.39 -1.79
N SER A 66 -7.17 7.61 -1.27
CA SER A 66 -5.90 8.02 -0.64
C SER A 66 -5.52 7.11 0.53
N SER A 67 -6.45 6.85 1.44
CA SER A 67 -6.20 5.97 2.58
C SER A 67 -5.99 4.51 2.15
N THR A 68 -6.66 4.06 1.07
CA THR A 68 -6.44 2.70 0.53
C THR A 68 -5.02 2.56 0.00
N VAL A 69 -4.51 3.58 -0.71
CA VAL A 69 -3.13 3.64 -1.20
C VAL A 69 -2.14 3.55 -0.03
N GLU A 70 -2.36 4.29 1.05
CA GLU A 70 -1.52 4.24 2.25
C GLU A 70 -1.50 2.85 2.90
N ILE A 71 -2.68 2.21 3.03
CA ILE A 71 -2.77 0.84 3.56
C ILE A 71 -2.03 -0.16 2.67
N ILE A 72 -2.15 -0.05 1.35
CA ILE A 72 -1.42 -0.90 0.40
C ILE A 72 0.09 -0.69 0.55
N PHE A 73 0.57 0.55 0.64
CA PHE A 73 1.99 0.82 0.87
C PHE A 73 2.49 0.23 2.19
N GLY A 74 1.70 0.31 3.27
CA GLY A 74 2.02 -0.33 4.54
C GLY A 74 2.11 -1.86 4.41
N ALA A 75 1.16 -2.46 3.70
CA ALA A 75 1.12 -3.89 3.45
C ALA A 75 2.29 -4.40 2.61
N LEU A 76 2.72 -3.64 1.60
CA LEU A 76 3.86 -3.99 0.75
C LEU A 76 5.20 -4.00 1.50
N ARG A 77 5.25 -3.59 2.77
CA ARG A 77 6.43 -3.76 3.63
C ARG A 77 6.51 -5.16 4.26
N ASP A 78 5.40 -5.90 4.29
CA ASP A 78 5.37 -7.28 4.77
C ASP A 78 5.53 -8.24 3.59
N ILE A 79 6.58 -9.07 3.66
CA ILE A 79 6.91 -10.04 2.62
C ILE A 79 5.79 -11.08 2.41
N LYS A 80 4.98 -11.38 3.44
CA LYS A 80 3.84 -12.29 3.34
C LYS A 80 2.73 -11.72 2.47
N LEU A 81 2.54 -10.40 2.51
CA LEU A 81 1.54 -9.72 1.70
C LEU A 81 2.01 -9.47 0.27
N MET A 82 3.32 -9.51 0.00
CA MET A 82 3.85 -9.40 -1.38
C MET A 82 3.46 -10.58 -2.28
N SER A 83 3.18 -11.77 -1.74
CA SER A 83 2.75 -12.94 -2.52
C SER A 83 1.24 -13.01 -2.74
N VAL A 84 0.47 -12.11 -2.10
CA VAL A 84 -0.99 -12.06 -2.23
C VAL A 84 -1.36 -11.46 -3.59
N ARG A 85 -2.44 -11.97 -4.18
CA ARG A 85 -2.95 -11.47 -5.47
C ARG A 85 -3.29 -9.97 -5.38
N PRO A 86 -2.91 -9.16 -6.38
CA PRO A 86 -3.16 -7.71 -6.37
C PRO A 86 -4.62 -7.30 -6.14
N SER A 87 -5.58 -8.05 -6.70
CA SER A 87 -7.01 -7.80 -6.49
C SER A 87 -7.46 -8.05 -5.04
N VAL A 88 -6.91 -9.07 -4.39
CA VAL A 88 -7.19 -9.40 -2.98
C VAL A 88 -6.63 -8.30 -2.07
N LEU A 89 -5.38 -7.86 -2.31
CA LEU A 89 -4.77 -6.74 -1.59
C LEU A 89 -5.61 -5.47 -1.68
N ALA A 90 -6.06 -5.12 -2.90
CA ALA A 90 -6.86 -3.92 -3.12
C ALA A 90 -8.23 -4.01 -2.42
N ALA A 91 -8.93 -5.14 -2.54
CA ALA A 91 -10.21 -5.36 -1.87
C ALA A 91 -10.08 -5.26 -0.35
N ALA A 92 -9.13 -6.00 0.22
CA ALA A 92 -8.87 -6.02 1.66
C ALA A 92 -8.48 -4.63 2.19
N ALA A 93 -7.62 -3.89 1.48
CA ALA A 93 -7.23 -2.54 1.86
C ALA A 93 -8.41 -1.57 1.84
N THR A 94 -9.22 -1.58 0.78
CA THR A 94 -10.40 -0.71 0.69
C THR A 94 -11.40 -1.02 1.80
N LEU A 95 -11.64 -2.30 2.08
CA LEU A 95 -12.52 -2.74 3.16
C LEU A 95 -11.99 -2.32 4.53
N LEU A 96 -10.67 -2.42 4.78
CA LEU A 96 -10.04 -1.97 6.02
C LEU A 96 -10.19 -0.47 6.27
N VAL A 97 -10.17 0.35 5.22
CA VAL A 97 -10.43 1.78 5.32
C VAL A 97 -11.89 2.05 5.68
N LEU A 98 -12.83 1.33 5.06
CA LEU A 98 -14.27 1.54 5.23
C LEU A 98 -14.83 0.96 6.52
N ASN A 99 -14.30 -0.19 6.98
CA ASN A 99 -14.75 -0.89 8.17
C ASN A 99 -13.57 -1.57 8.86
N LYS A 100 -13.14 -1.03 10.01
CA LYS A 100 -12.02 -1.58 10.82
C LYS A 100 -12.39 -2.78 11.68
N SER A 101 -13.67 -3.11 11.77
CA SER A 101 -14.23 -4.22 12.56
C SER A 101 -15.12 -5.10 11.69
N LEU A 102 -14.66 -5.38 10.46
CA LEU A 102 -15.38 -6.24 9.53
C LEU A 102 -15.41 -7.69 10.04
N THR A 103 -16.61 -8.29 10.07
CA THR A 103 -16.79 -9.72 10.33
C THR A 103 -16.81 -10.50 9.02
N MET A 104 -16.64 -11.83 9.10
CA MET A 104 -16.65 -12.69 7.92
C MET A 104 -18.00 -12.64 7.20
N GLU A 105 -19.10 -12.59 7.94
CA GLU A 105 -20.47 -12.54 7.38
C GLU A 105 -20.72 -11.22 6.64
N ALA A 106 -20.24 -10.10 7.20
CA ALA A 106 -20.35 -8.80 6.54
C ALA A 106 -19.50 -8.73 5.27
N LEU A 107 -18.31 -9.35 5.29
CA LEU A 107 -17.44 -9.47 4.12
C LEU A 107 -18.11 -10.29 3.01
N GLU A 108 -18.68 -11.44 3.35
CA GLU A 108 -19.39 -12.31 2.40
C GLU A 108 -20.48 -11.53 1.67
N VAL A 109 -21.28 -10.74 2.38
CA VAL A 109 -22.33 -9.90 1.77
C VAL A 109 -21.73 -8.91 0.77
N GLU A 110 -20.67 -8.18 1.15
CA GLU A 110 -20.05 -7.18 0.26
C GLU A 110 -19.39 -7.83 -0.97
N ILE A 111 -18.73 -8.99 -0.83
CA ILE A 111 -18.09 -9.70 -1.96
C ILE A 111 -19.12 -10.37 -2.87
N ASN A 112 -20.16 -11.01 -2.32
CA ASN A 112 -21.16 -11.73 -3.10
C ASN A 112 -21.91 -10.80 -4.08
N VAL A 113 -22.09 -9.53 -3.70
CA VAL A 113 -22.69 -8.50 -4.57
C VAL A 113 -21.83 -8.20 -5.81
N LEU A 114 -20.52 -8.42 -5.75
CA LEU A 114 -19.61 -8.14 -6.85
C LEU A 114 -19.69 -9.17 -7.99
N HIS A 115 -20.32 -10.32 -7.75
CA HIS A 115 -20.37 -11.45 -8.70
C HIS A 115 -18.98 -11.88 -9.22
N LEU A 116 -17.93 -11.69 -8.40
CA LEU A 116 -16.54 -12.02 -8.74
C LEU A 116 -16.18 -13.47 -8.39
N ASN A 117 -17.16 -14.38 -8.41
CA ASN A 117 -16.98 -15.77 -8.01
C ASN A 117 -15.83 -16.41 -8.80
N GLY A 118 -14.86 -16.97 -8.07
CA GLY A 118 -13.65 -17.60 -8.64
C GLY A 118 -12.48 -16.62 -8.92
N ILE A 119 -12.73 -15.32 -9.04
CA ILE A 119 -11.70 -14.29 -9.24
C ILE A 119 -11.20 -13.76 -7.89
N LEU A 120 -12.14 -13.56 -6.96
CA LEU A 120 -11.90 -13.06 -5.62
C LEU A 120 -12.42 -14.08 -4.60
N GLN A 121 -11.51 -14.82 -3.96
CA GLN A 121 -11.89 -15.77 -2.91
C GLN A 121 -12.09 -15.03 -1.59
N ILE A 122 -13.20 -15.31 -0.92
CA ILE A 122 -13.60 -14.60 0.31
C ILE A 122 -12.58 -14.86 1.43
N ASP A 123 -12.14 -16.11 1.57
CA ASP A 123 -11.15 -16.51 2.58
C ASP A 123 -9.82 -15.78 2.39
N ASP A 124 -9.36 -15.61 1.15
CA ASP A 124 -8.13 -14.88 0.83
C ASP A 124 -8.26 -13.40 1.22
N VAL A 125 -9.41 -12.78 0.91
CA VAL A 125 -9.67 -11.38 1.28
C VAL A 125 -9.76 -11.22 2.79
N PHE A 126 -10.43 -12.13 3.49
CA PHE A 126 -10.57 -12.06 4.94
C PHE A 126 -9.23 -12.24 5.65
N SER A 127 -8.43 -13.23 5.20
CA SER A 127 -7.08 -13.46 5.70
C SER A 127 -6.18 -12.25 5.48
N CYS A 128 -6.17 -11.70 4.26
CA CYS A 128 -5.40 -10.50 3.92
C CYS A 128 -5.85 -9.29 4.74
N TYR A 129 -7.16 -9.08 4.89
CA TYR A 129 -7.74 -8.01 5.70
C TYR A 129 -7.25 -8.07 7.15
N ASN A 130 -7.27 -9.25 7.77
CA ASN A 130 -6.84 -9.43 9.16
C ASN A 130 -5.33 -9.18 9.33
N GLN A 131 -4.52 -9.62 8.36
CA GLN A 131 -3.08 -9.34 8.35
C GLN A 131 -2.80 -7.84 8.23
N MET A 132 -3.45 -7.16 7.28
CA MET A 132 -3.34 -5.71 7.12
C MET A 132 -3.81 -4.95 8.36
N LEU A 133 -4.89 -5.38 9.00
CA LEU A 133 -5.40 -4.79 10.24
C LEU A 133 -4.38 -4.91 11.37
N TYR A 134 -3.72 -6.06 11.50
CA TYR A 134 -2.64 -6.26 12.47
C TYR A 134 -1.45 -5.32 12.20
N LEU A 135 -0.96 -5.30 10.95
CA LEU A 135 0.15 -4.43 10.55
C LEU A 135 -0.15 -2.95 10.76
N ASN A 136 -1.35 -2.50 10.41
CA ASN A 136 -1.75 -1.11 10.57
C ASN A 136 -1.78 -0.68 12.05
N LYS A 137 -2.15 -1.59 12.96
CA LYS A 137 -2.06 -1.34 14.41
C LYS A 137 -0.61 -1.18 14.87
N GLU A 138 0.31 -2.01 14.37
CA GLU A 138 1.74 -1.92 14.70
C GLU A 138 2.39 -0.64 14.15
N ILE A 139 2.06 -0.22 12.93
CA ILE A 139 2.51 1.06 12.36
C ILE A 139 2.00 2.24 13.20
N CYS A 140 0.72 2.22 13.59
CA CYS A 140 0.18 3.25 14.46
C CYS A 140 0.84 3.29 15.85
N LYS A 141 1.31 2.15 16.38
CA LYS A 141 2.07 2.11 17.64
C LYS A 141 3.48 2.68 17.47
N SER A 142 4.19 2.31 16.40
CA SER A 142 5.56 2.80 16.16
C SER A 142 5.60 4.30 15.88
N HIS A 143 4.64 4.82 15.11
CA HIS A 143 4.49 6.26 14.88
C HIS A 143 4.11 7.02 16.17
N LYS A 144 3.27 6.45 17.05
CA LYS A 144 3.00 7.05 18.38
C LYS A 144 4.24 7.12 19.27
N CYS A 145 5.15 6.14 19.16
CA CYS A 145 6.39 6.15 19.93
C CYS A 145 7.36 7.24 19.45
N LEU A 146 7.43 7.46 18.13
CA LEU A 146 8.27 8.50 17.48
C LEU A 146 7.74 9.94 17.69
N VAL A 147 6.45 10.12 17.96
CA VAL A 147 5.78 11.43 18.15
C VAL A 147 5.54 11.75 19.64
N SER A 148 6.27 11.11 20.56
CA SER A 148 6.31 11.57 21.95
C SER A 148 6.92 12.98 22.00
N PRO A 149 6.40 13.94 22.79
CA PRO A 149 6.94 15.29 22.80
C PRO A 149 8.36 15.24 23.35
N GLN A 150 9.34 15.54 22.50
CA GLN A 150 10.69 15.87 22.93
C GLN A 150 10.55 17.02 23.94
N LEU A 151 10.92 16.76 25.20
CA LEU A 151 10.96 17.80 26.23
C LEU A 151 11.83 18.96 25.72
N SER A 152 11.29 20.16 25.80
CA SER A 152 11.94 21.41 25.39
C SER A 152 13.30 21.60 26.11
N PRO A 153 14.38 22.03 25.43
CA PRO A 153 15.74 22.14 26.00
C PRO A 153 15.98 23.19 27.11
N ASN A 154 14.96 23.71 27.80
CA ASN A 154 15.10 24.89 28.67
C ASN A 154 14.86 24.65 30.17
N GLN A 155 15.33 23.54 30.75
CA GLN A 155 15.25 23.30 32.20
C GLN A 155 16.58 22.85 32.87
N LEU A 156 17.74 22.98 32.22
CA LEU A 156 19.04 22.62 32.82
C LEU A 156 19.99 23.82 33.03
N LEU A 157 19.47 24.90 33.61
CA LEU A 157 20.29 25.93 34.29
C LEU A 157 19.62 26.32 35.62
N ARG A 158 19.59 25.36 36.54
CA ARG A 158 19.57 25.62 37.99
C ARG A 158 19.89 24.33 38.72
N ASN A 159 21.17 24.15 39.01
CA ASN A 159 21.73 23.74 40.31
C ASN A 159 23.11 23.12 40.08
N TRP A 160 24.09 23.72 40.77
CA TRP A 160 25.52 23.42 40.86
C TRP A 160 26.39 23.99 39.74
#